data_AF-A0A3D1HVG0-F1
#
_entry.id   AF-A0A3D1HVG0-F1
#
_cell.length_a   1.000
_cell.length_b   1.000
_cell.length_c   1.000
_cell.angle_alpha   90.00
_cell.angle_beta   90.00
_cell.angle_gamma   90.00
#
_symmetry.space_group_name_H-M   'P 1'
#
loop_
_entity.id
_entity.type
_entity.pdbx_description
1 polymer ?
#
loop_
_entity_poly.entity_id
_entity_poly.type
_entity_poly.pdbx_seq_one_letter_code
_entity_poly.pdbx_strand_id
1 'polypeptide(L)'
;LKRSIETDFSRFEKALYSYDFNNKKYGYKNYIDVDSFVSYFIIHELVVNYDAGSYSTYIYKDTSGKYKMCVWDFNNSCDNYQEQSVMTVQHFEIQNKLWFGMLMKDEDFVESVIRKYRSLRKTVFSDKYLEEYIDGVIEFLGLAIERNNKRWASSFSDDTLLEPEGRNLHSYDEAVMQLKTFFSVRTAWLDDNIETLKQYSASSKIKKYTEVTD
;
A
#
# COMPACT_ATOMS: atom_id res chain seq x y z
N LEU A 1 31.72 -1.84 -3.82
CA LEU A 1 30.39 -1.51 -3.26
C LEU A 1 29.25 -2.02 -4.16
N LYS A 2 29.05 -1.50 -5.38
CA LYS A 2 27.97 -1.91 -6.31
C LYS A 2 27.74 -3.43 -6.41
N ARG A 3 28.78 -4.20 -6.79
CA ARG A 3 28.68 -5.68 -6.90
C ARG A 3 28.22 -6.36 -5.60
N SER A 4 28.62 -5.84 -4.45
CA SER A 4 28.20 -6.38 -3.15
C SER A 4 26.71 -6.16 -2.92
N ILE A 5 26.20 -4.97 -3.26
CA ILE A 5 24.78 -4.63 -3.16
C ILE A 5 23.98 -5.53 -4.12
N GLU A 6 24.41 -5.66 -5.37
CA GLU A 6 23.74 -6.51 -6.37
C GLU A 6 23.70 -7.98 -5.93
N THR A 7 24.80 -8.48 -5.36
CA THR A 7 24.89 -9.86 -4.85
C THR A 7 23.98 -10.08 -3.66
N ASP A 8 23.97 -9.15 -2.70
CA ASP A 8 23.13 -9.24 -1.50
C ASP A 8 21.64 -9.17 -1.85
N PHE A 9 21.27 -8.28 -2.78
CA PHE A 9 19.92 -8.17 -3.30
C PHE A 9 19.49 -9.43 -4.05
N SER A 10 20.36 -9.96 -4.91
CA SER A 10 20.14 -11.21 -5.63
C SER A 10 19.92 -12.39 -4.70
N ARG A 11 20.56 -12.42 -3.52
CA ARG A 11 20.34 -13.48 -2.52
C ARG A 11 18.95 -13.39 -1.89
N PHE A 12 18.50 -12.17 -1.58
CA PHE A 12 17.12 -11.95 -1.11
C PHE A 12 16.11 -12.45 -2.14
N GLU A 13 16.20 -12.01 -3.40
CA GLU A 13 15.23 -12.41 -4.42
C GLU A 13 15.28 -13.93 -4.68
N LYS A 14 16.47 -14.53 -4.76
CA LYS A 14 16.60 -15.99 -4.89
C LYS A 14 15.96 -16.75 -3.74
N ALA A 15 16.11 -16.26 -2.51
CA ALA A 15 15.46 -16.85 -1.34
C ALA A 15 13.94 -16.66 -1.33
N LEU A 16 13.42 -15.58 -1.93
CA LEU A 16 11.99 -15.34 -2.03
C LEU A 16 11.30 -16.15 -3.15
N TYR A 17 12.01 -16.38 -4.25
CA TYR A 17 11.49 -17.10 -5.43
C TYR A 17 11.90 -18.59 -5.49
N SER A 18 12.43 -19.15 -4.40
CA SER A 18 12.73 -20.58 -4.30
C SER A 18 11.53 -21.39 -3.78
N TYR A 19 11.58 -22.71 -3.94
CA TYR A 19 10.55 -23.62 -3.39
C TYR A 19 10.55 -23.66 -1.84
N ASP A 20 11.65 -23.26 -1.21
CA ASP A 20 11.83 -23.20 0.24
C ASP A 20 11.73 -21.75 0.78
N PHE A 21 11.01 -20.86 0.08
CA PHE A 21 10.96 -19.44 0.40
C PHE A 21 10.52 -19.11 1.83
N ASN A 22 9.63 -19.93 2.42
CA ASN A 22 9.13 -19.77 3.78
C ASN A 22 9.94 -20.57 4.83
N ASN A 23 11.04 -21.24 4.44
CA ASN A 23 11.89 -21.99 5.35
C ASN A 23 12.56 -21.06 6.38
N LYS A 24 12.54 -21.45 7.66
CA LYS A 24 13.11 -20.64 8.76
C LYS A 24 14.60 -20.35 8.59
N LYS A 25 15.39 -21.28 8.05
CA LYS A 25 16.85 -21.18 7.96
C LYS A 25 17.35 -20.50 6.68
N TYR A 26 16.64 -20.67 5.56
CA TYR A 26 17.11 -20.23 4.25
C TYR A 26 16.17 -19.23 3.56
N GLY A 27 14.93 -19.12 4.02
CA GLY A 27 13.88 -18.33 3.40
C GLY A 27 14.02 -16.81 3.58
N TYR A 28 13.09 -16.09 2.97
CA TYR A 28 13.11 -14.63 2.86
C TYR A 28 13.18 -13.89 4.21
N LYS A 29 12.67 -14.51 5.29
CA LYS A 29 12.65 -13.93 6.65
C LYS A 29 14.06 -13.61 7.18
N ASN A 30 15.10 -14.23 6.62
CA ASN A 30 16.51 -13.95 6.94
C ASN A 30 17.05 -12.68 6.26
N TYR A 31 16.37 -12.18 5.23
CA TYR A 31 16.85 -11.08 4.40
C TYR A 31 16.07 -9.79 4.57
N ILE A 32 14.79 -9.88 4.96
CA ILE A 32 13.91 -8.71 5.12
C ILE A 32 13.45 -8.52 6.56
N ASP A 33 13.16 -7.28 6.89
CA ASP A 33 12.31 -6.93 8.01
C ASP A 33 10.86 -7.15 7.58
N VAL A 34 10.29 -8.26 8.04
CA VAL A 34 8.93 -8.66 7.67
C VAL A 34 7.92 -7.60 8.09
N ASP A 35 8.09 -6.97 9.25
CA ASP A 35 7.15 -5.96 9.73
C ASP A 35 7.19 -4.69 8.87
N SER A 36 8.36 -4.31 8.37
CA SER A 36 8.50 -3.21 7.39
C SER A 36 7.74 -3.50 6.10
N PHE A 37 7.88 -4.70 5.53
CA PHE A 37 7.16 -5.11 4.32
C PHE A 37 5.65 -5.22 4.54
N VAL A 38 5.22 -5.75 5.68
CA VAL A 38 3.81 -5.79 6.07
C VAL A 38 3.23 -4.38 6.18
N SER A 39 3.97 -3.44 6.78
CA SER A 39 3.53 -2.03 6.89
C SER A 39 3.39 -1.38 5.52
N TYR A 40 4.35 -1.64 4.63
CA TYR A 40 4.33 -1.14 3.25
C TYR A 40 3.12 -1.68 2.49
N PHE A 41 2.84 -2.99 2.58
CA PHE A 41 1.64 -3.57 1.99
C PHE A 41 0.38 -2.84 2.48
N ILE A 42 0.24 -2.71 3.80
CA ILE A 42 -0.97 -2.16 4.42
C ILE A 42 -1.18 -0.69 4.06
N ILE A 43 -0.14 0.15 4.10
CA ILE A 43 -0.32 1.59 3.83
C ILE A 43 -0.71 1.82 2.36
N HIS A 44 -0.09 1.09 1.43
CA HIS A 44 -0.41 1.20 0.01
C HIS A 44 -1.80 0.64 -0.33
N GLU A 45 -2.26 -0.40 0.37
CA GLU A 45 -3.64 -0.87 0.25
C GLU A 45 -4.66 0.08 0.89
N LEU A 46 -4.33 0.75 2.01
CA LEU A 46 -5.20 1.72 2.65
C LEU A 46 -5.48 2.92 1.75
N VAL A 47 -4.42 3.52 1.21
CA VAL A 47 -4.56 4.74 0.40
C VAL A 47 -4.73 4.42 -1.09
N VAL A 48 -4.79 3.16 -1.47
CA VAL A 48 -4.88 2.72 -2.86
C VAL A 48 -3.78 3.37 -3.72
N ASN A 49 -2.53 3.16 -3.33
CA ASN A 49 -1.36 3.64 -4.08
C ASN A 49 -0.74 2.47 -4.85
N TYR A 50 -1.29 2.20 -6.04
CA TYR A 50 -1.14 0.95 -6.79
C TYR A 50 -0.08 0.96 -7.88
N ASP A 51 0.57 2.09 -8.15
CA ASP A 51 1.80 2.15 -8.94
C ASP A 51 3.04 1.74 -8.12
N ALA A 52 2.90 1.71 -6.79
CA ALA A 52 3.91 1.21 -5.88
C ALA A 52 4.31 -0.24 -6.21
N GLY A 53 5.61 -0.51 -6.18
CA GLY A 53 6.22 -1.76 -6.62
C GLY A 53 6.52 -1.81 -8.12
N SER A 54 5.93 -0.93 -8.93
CA SER A 54 6.27 -0.73 -10.36
C SER A 54 7.02 0.59 -10.58
N TYR A 55 6.62 1.62 -9.84
CA TYR A 55 7.24 2.92 -9.71
C TYR A 55 7.41 3.27 -8.22
N SER A 56 8.01 4.40 -7.92
CA SER A 56 8.04 5.00 -6.57
C SER A 56 8.44 4.06 -5.43
N THR A 57 9.35 3.11 -5.73
CA THR A 57 9.74 2.05 -4.79
C THR A 57 11.18 2.22 -4.36
N TYR A 58 11.39 2.40 -3.05
CA TYR A 58 12.71 2.46 -2.45
C TYR A 58 12.86 1.40 -1.35
N ILE A 59 13.96 0.65 -1.43
CA ILE A 59 14.33 -0.41 -0.49
C ILE A 59 15.72 -0.12 0.05
N TYR A 60 15.90 -0.26 1.36
CA TYR A 60 17.15 0.04 2.04
C TYR A 60 17.49 -1.04 3.07
N LYS A 61 18.74 -1.06 3.51
CA LYS A 61 19.23 -1.95 4.56
C LYS A 61 19.99 -1.12 5.58
N ASP A 62 19.56 -1.17 6.84
CA ASP A 62 20.24 -0.51 7.94
C ASP A 62 21.21 -1.47 8.64
N THR A 63 21.74 -1.08 9.80
CA THR A 63 22.70 -1.88 10.57
C THR A 63 22.13 -3.21 11.09
N SER A 64 20.82 -3.44 11.02
CA SER A 64 20.21 -4.74 11.33
C SER A 64 20.53 -5.82 10.29
N GLY A 65 21.04 -5.42 9.11
CA GLY A 65 21.36 -6.35 8.03
C GLY A 65 20.15 -6.86 7.25
N LYS A 66 18.94 -6.36 7.54
CA LYS A 66 17.70 -6.71 6.86
C LYS A 66 17.18 -5.58 5.98
N TYR A 67 16.63 -5.94 4.82
CA TYR A 67 15.99 -4.99 3.92
C TYR A 67 14.66 -4.49 4.49
N LYS A 68 14.39 -3.21 4.26
CA LYS A 68 13.22 -2.45 4.69
C LYS A 68 12.69 -1.64 3.52
N MET A 69 11.38 -1.43 3.52
CA MET A 69 10.69 -0.62 2.52
C MET A 69 10.55 0.82 3.00
N CYS A 70 10.60 1.76 2.06
CA CYS A 70 10.31 3.17 2.27
C CYS A 70 9.17 3.60 1.36
N VAL A 71 8.28 4.44 1.86
CA VAL A 71 7.19 5.04 1.09
C VAL A 71 7.68 6.27 0.34
N TRP A 72 7.15 6.48 -0.86
CA TRP A 72 7.43 7.65 -1.69
C TRP A 72 6.25 7.89 -2.64
N ASP A 73 6.00 9.16 -2.98
CA ASP A 73 5.05 9.62 -4.01
C ASP A 73 3.60 9.12 -3.87
N PHE A 74 2.78 9.87 -3.11
CA PHE A 74 1.40 9.50 -2.78
C PHE A 74 0.36 10.47 -3.39
N ASN A 75 0.77 11.27 -4.37
CA ASN A 75 -0.09 12.27 -5.02
C ASN A 75 -1.25 11.64 -5.82
N ASN A 76 -1.08 10.43 -6.38
CA ASN A 76 -2.13 9.71 -7.09
C ASN A 76 -2.96 8.77 -6.19
N SER A 77 -2.65 8.73 -4.90
CA SER A 77 -3.37 7.93 -3.91
C SER A 77 -4.75 8.52 -3.61
N CYS A 78 -5.53 7.82 -2.80
CA CYS A 78 -6.85 8.23 -2.33
C CYS A 78 -7.86 8.44 -3.47
N ASP A 79 -7.87 7.53 -4.44
CA ASP A 79 -8.69 7.59 -5.66
C ASP A 79 -8.38 8.82 -6.52
N ASN A 80 -7.09 9.14 -6.73
CA ASN A 80 -6.63 10.26 -7.54
C ASN A 80 -5.84 9.84 -8.80
N TYR A 81 -5.96 8.58 -9.25
CA TYR A 81 -5.48 8.17 -10.57
C TYR A 81 -6.38 8.74 -11.67
N GLN A 82 -5.77 9.27 -12.73
CA GLN A 82 -6.47 10.01 -13.79
C GLN A 82 -7.45 9.10 -14.56
N GLU A 83 -6.98 7.93 -14.98
CA GLU A 83 -7.65 7.15 -16.01
C GLU A 83 -8.85 6.33 -15.49
N GLN A 84 -8.88 6.01 -14.19
CA GLN A 84 -9.95 5.21 -13.61
C GLN A 84 -10.06 5.37 -12.09
N SER A 85 -11.29 5.28 -11.59
CA SER A 85 -11.53 5.06 -10.16
C SER A 85 -11.37 3.60 -9.80
N VAL A 86 -10.62 3.39 -8.74
CA VAL A 86 -10.38 2.11 -8.08
C VAL A 86 -11.36 1.87 -6.93
N MET A 87 -12.20 2.87 -6.64
CA MET A 87 -13.25 2.82 -5.62
C MET A 87 -14.58 2.28 -6.16
N THR A 88 -14.81 2.32 -7.48
CA THR A 88 -15.97 1.69 -8.12
C THR A 88 -15.94 0.16 -8.01
N VAL A 89 -14.77 -0.45 -8.25
CA VAL A 89 -14.53 -1.89 -8.09
C VAL A 89 -13.25 -2.10 -7.28
N GLN A 90 -13.44 -2.16 -5.97
CA GLN A 90 -12.35 -2.30 -5.02
C GLN A 90 -11.76 -3.72 -5.04
N HIS A 91 -10.43 -3.79 -4.90
CA HIS A 91 -9.65 -5.03 -4.84
C HIS A 91 -8.36 -4.79 -4.04
N PHE A 92 -7.59 -5.86 -3.82
CA PHE A 92 -6.20 -5.78 -3.38
C PHE A 92 -5.28 -5.87 -4.59
N GLU A 93 -4.31 -4.96 -4.68
CA GLU A 93 -3.43 -4.84 -5.86
C GLU A 93 -1.96 -5.04 -5.52
N ILE A 94 -1.54 -4.76 -4.28
CA ILE A 94 -0.15 -4.90 -3.87
C ILE A 94 0.31 -6.37 -3.96
N GLN A 95 -0.60 -7.33 -3.78
CA GLN A 95 -0.30 -8.74 -3.97
C GLN A 95 0.09 -9.11 -5.43
N ASN A 96 -0.22 -8.27 -6.43
CA ASN A 96 0.24 -8.47 -7.80
C ASN A 96 1.66 -7.93 -8.04
N LYS A 97 2.26 -7.22 -7.08
CA LYS A 97 3.58 -6.59 -7.24
C LYS A 97 4.70 -7.58 -6.95
N LEU A 98 5.87 -7.31 -7.54
CA LEU A 98 7.03 -8.21 -7.64
C LEU A 98 7.21 -9.12 -6.41
N TRP A 99 7.65 -8.56 -5.28
CA TRP A 99 7.93 -9.35 -4.08
C TRP A 99 6.66 -9.83 -3.36
N PHE A 100 5.62 -9.00 -3.32
CA PHE A 100 4.40 -9.28 -2.59
C PHE A 100 3.61 -10.47 -3.16
N GLY A 101 3.69 -10.71 -4.48
CA GLY A 101 3.08 -11.90 -5.08
C GLY A 101 3.64 -13.23 -4.58
N MET A 102 4.91 -13.26 -4.14
CA MET A 102 5.50 -14.40 -3.45
C MET A 102 5.28 -14.35 -1.94
N LEU A 103 5.43 -13.17 -1.31
CA LEU A 103 5.22 -13.04 0.14
C LEU A 103 3.81 -13.46 0.56
N MET A 104 2.78 -13.12 -0.23
CA MET A 104 1.39 -13.50 0.02
C MET A 104 1.11 -15.01 -0.13
N LYS A 105 2.11 -15.81 -0.52
CA LYS A 105 2.02 -17.27 -0.51
C LYS A 105 2.44 -17.88 0.83
N ASP A 106 3.10 -17.12 1.70
CA ASP A 106 3.42 -17.54 3.06
C ASP A 106 2.26 -17.19 4.01
N GLU A 107 1.64 -18.20 4.61
CA GLU A 107 0.54 -18.03 5.57
C GLU A 107 0.94 -17.12 6.74
N ASP A 108 2.17 -17.23 7.24
CA ASP A 108 2.68 -16.37 8.33
C ASP A 108 2.70 -14.88 7.92
N PHE A 109 3.02 -14.59 6.66
CA PHE A 109 3.05 -13.22 6.14
C PHE A 109 1.64 -12.67 6.03
N VAL A 110 0.72 -13.45 5.43
CA VAL A 110 -0.70 -13.08 5.29
C VAL A 110 -1.33 -12.82 6.65
N GLU A 111 -1.12 -13.70 7.63
CA GLU A 111 -1.65 -13.52 8.99
C GLU A 111 -1.03 -12.31 9.68
N SER A 112 0.23 -11.99 9.39
CA SER A 112 0.88 -10.77 9.89
C SER A 112 0.28 -9.50 9.29
N VAL A 113 -0.09 -9.50 8.00
CA VAL A 113 -0.82 -8.40 7.36
C VAL A 113 -2.19 -8.20 8.02
N ILE A 114 -2.97 -9.27 8.15
CA ILE A 114 -4.31 -9.22 8.74
C ILE A 114 -4.24 -8.71 10.19
N ARG A 115 -3.37 -9.31 11.02
CA ARG A 115 -3.20 -8.91 12.42
C ARG A 115 -2.76 -7.46 12.56
N LYS A 116 -1.78 -7.02 11.75
CA LYS A 116 -1.29 -5.64 11.82
C LYS A 116 -2.35 -4.64 11.36
N TYR A 117 -3.08 -4.93 10.27
CA TYR A 117 -4.20 -4.10 9.83
C TYR A 117 -5.25 -3.96 10.93
N ARG A 118 -5.72 -5.08 11.53
CA ARG A 118 -6.70 -5.06 12.62
C ARG A 118 -6.21 -4.30 13.85
N SER A 119 -4.91 -4.30 14.13
CA SER A 119 -4.31 -3.48 15.19
C SER A 119 -4.33 -1.99 14.86
N LEU A 120 -3.93 -1.62 13.64
CA LEU A 120 -3.93 -0.22 13.18
C LEU A 120 -5.34 0.34 13.09
N ARG A 121 -6.32 -0.47 12.68
CA ARG A 121 -7.75 -0.10 12.57
C ARG A 121 -8.35 0.36 13.91
N LYS A 122 -7.80 -0.10 15.02
CA LYS A 122 -8.18 0.33 16.39
C LYS A 122 -7.49 1.62 16.85
N THR A 123 -6.58 2.17 16.06
CA THR A 123 -5.72 3.29 16.43
C THR A 123 -5.65 4.31 15.28
N VAL A 124 -4.51 4.43 14.60
CA VAL A 124 -4.21 5.45 13.59
C VAL A 124 -4.97 5.25 12.26
N PHE A 125 -5.60 4.09 12.05
CA PHE A 125 -6.50 3.87 10.92
C PHE A 125 -7.97 3.87 11.36
N SER A 126 -8.28 4.35 12.57
CA SER A 126 -9.68 4.55 12.94
C SER A 126 -10.29 5.69 12.12
N ASP A 127 -11.56 5.58 11.75
CA ASP A 127 -12.28 6.63 11.02
C ASP A 127 -12.14 7.97 11.73
N LYS A 128 -12.31 7.95 13.06
CA LYS A 128 -12.10 9.11 13.93
C LYS A 128 -10.69 9.69 13.78
N TYR A 129 -9.64 8.88 13.90
CA TYR A 129 -8.27 9.37 13.78
C TYR A 129 -7.99 9.95 12.39
N LEU A 130 -8.45 9.28 11.32
CA LEU A 130 -8.22 9.73 9.95
C LEU A 130 -8.93 11.06 9.68
N GLU A 131 -10.16 11.21 10.15
CA GLU A 131 -10.91 12.46 10.05
C GLU A 131 -10.25 13.59 10.86
N GLU A 132 -9.91 13.34 12.14
CA GLU A 132 -9.22 14.30 12.99
C GLU A 132 -7.84 14.69 12.44
N TYR A 133 -7.13 13.76 11.80
CA TYR A 133 -5.85 14.05 11.15
C TYR A 133 -6.01 14.98 9.96
N ILE A 134 -7.02 14.75 9.11
CA ILE A 134 -7.35 15.66 8.00
C ILE A 134 -7.67 17.05 8.56
N ASP A 135 -8.56 17.15 9.53
CA ASP A 135 -8.96 18.43 10.13
C ASP A 135 -7.79 19.16 10.80
N GLY A 136 -6.91 18.42 11.50
CA GLY A 136 -5.69 18.97 12.09
C GLY A 136 -4.68 19.48 11.05
N VAL A 137 -4.59 18.83 9.88
CA VAL A 137 -3.76 19.33 8.76
C VAL A 137 -4.36 20.61 8.17
N ILE A 138 -5.69 20.69 8.03
CA ILE A 138 -6.38 21.90 7.55
C ILE A 138 -6.11 23.06 8.50
N GLU A 139 -6.23 22.84 9.81
CA GLU A 139 -5.92 23.84 10.84
C GLU A 139 -4.46 24.28 10.76
N PHE A 140 -3.52 23.34 10.65
CA PHE A 140 -2.09 23.63 10.53
C PHE A 140 -1.76 24.49 9.30
N LEU A 141 -2.42 24.24 8.16
CA LEU A 141 -2.20 25.02 6.93
C LEU A 141 -2.79 26.44 7.03
N GLY A 142 -3.96 26.59 7.68
CA GLY A 142 -4.62 27.87 7.90
C GLY A 142 -4.73 28.73 6.63
N LEU A 143 -4.32 30.00 6.71
CA LEU A 143 -4.40 30.95 5.59
C LEU A 143 -3.58 30.57 4.34
N ALA A 144 -2.72 29.55 4.41
CA ALA A 144 -2.02 29.05 3.23
C ALA A 144 -2.98 28.47 2.17
N ILE A 145 -4.09 27.88 2.61
CA ILE A 145 -5.12 27.32 1.73
C ILE A 145 -5.72 28.42 0.84
N GLU A 146 -6.13 29.54 1.43
CA GLU A 146 -6.70 30.67 0.69
C GLU A 146 -5.70 31.24 -0.32
N ARG A 147 -4.44 31.43 0.09
CA ARG A 147 -3.38 31.94 -0.82
C ARG A 147 -3.14 30.99 -1.99
N ASN A 148 -3.12 29.68 -1.74
CA ASN A 148 -2.96 28.67 -2.77
C ASN A 148 -4.13 28.68 -3.76
N ASN A 149 -5.36 28.64 -3.24
CA ASN A 149 -6.57 28.56 -4.07
C ASN A 149 -6.81 29.85 -4.84
N LYS A 150 -6.40 31.02 -4.33
CA LYS A 150 -6.39 32.26 -5.09
C LYS A 150 -5.39 32.23 -6.24
N ARG A 151 -4.21 31.62 -6.05
CA ARG A 151 -3.18 31.52 -7.07
C ARG A 151 -3.55 30.53 -8.17
N TRP A 152 -4.19 29.42 -7.81
CA TRP A 152 -4.48 28.29 -8.69
C TRP A 152 -5.98 28.05 -8.88
N ALA A 153 -6.80 29.11 -8.80
CA ALA A 153 -8.26 29.00 -8.87
C ALA A 153 -8.77 28.29 -10.14
N SER A 154 -8.05 28.44 -11.26
CA SER A 154 -8.40 27.81 -12.54
C SER A 154 -8.33 26.28 -12.52
N SER A 155 -7.61 25.67 -11.57
CA SER A 155 -7.52 24.21 -11.46
C SER A 155 -8.85 23.56 -11.09
N PHE A 156 -9.77 24.29 -10.45
CA PHE A 156 -11.12 23.82 -10.12
C PHE A 156 -12.11 23.92 -11.29
N SER A 157 -11.66 24.32 -12.47
CA SER A 157 -12.48 24.41 -13.69
C SER A 157 -12.01 23.45 -14.78
N ASP A 158 -11.11 22.53 -14.45
CA ASP A 158 -10.59 21.53 -15.36
C ASP A 158 -11.26 20.17 -15.09
N ASP A 159 -12.28 19.87 -15.90
CA ASP A 159 -13.04 18.62 -15.84
C ASP A 159 -12.33 17.45 -16.57
N THR A 160 -11.07 17.63 -16.98
CA THR A 160 -10.28 16.62 -17.71
C THR A 160 -9.23 15.93 -16.85
N LEU A 161 -9.16 16.24 -15.55
CA LEU A 161 -8.13 15.73 -14.66
C LEU A 161 -8.36 14.27 -14.26
N LEU A 162 -9.61 13.88 -14.00
CA LEU A 162 -10.01 12.55 -13.53
C LEU A 162 -11.20 11.98 -14.32
N GLU A 163 -11.17 10.67 -14.57
CA GLU A 163 -12.21 9.91 -15.25
C GLU A 163 -12.90 8.89 -14.31
N PRO A 164 -14.25 8.78 -14.30
CA PRO A 164 -15.20 9.60 -15.05
C PRO A 164 -15.28 11.05 -14.55
N GLU A 165 -15.79 11.95 -15.39
CA GLU A 165 -15.93 13.41 -15.16
C GLU A 165 -16.42 13.78 -13.75
N GLY A 166 -17.36 13.01 -13.18
CA GLY A 166 -17.92 13.26 -11.84
C GLY A 166 -16.94 13.11 -10.67
N ARG A 167 -15.67 12.75 -10.93
CA ARG A 167 -14.59 12.74 -9.93
C ARG A 167 -13.87 14.08 -9.82
N ASN A 168 -13.96 14.94 -10.84
CA ASN A 168 -13.30 16.23 -10.83
C ASN A 168 -13.90 17.13 -9.74
N LEU A 169 -13.04 17.97 -9.18
CA LEU A 169 -13.33 18.79 -8.01
C LEU A 169 -13.50 20.24 -8.43
N HIS A 170 -14.54 20.90 -7.94
CA HIS A 170 -14.87 22.29 -8.27
C HIS A 170 -14.64 23.24 -7.10
N SER A 171 -14.25 22.71 -5.94
CA SER A 171 -13.81 23.51 -4.80
C SER A 171 -12.88 22.75 -3.86
N TYR A 172 -12.22 23.51 -2.97
CA TYR A 172 -11.43 22.93 -1.89
C TYR A 172 -12.27 22.12 -0.90
N ASP A 173 -13.48 22.59 -0.58
CA ASP A 173 -14.37 21.91 0.37
C ASP A 173 -14.84 20.56 -0.19
N GLU A 174 -15.11 20.50 -1.50
CA GLU A 174 -15.36 19.24 -2.20
C GLU A 174 -14.15 18.30 -2.14
N ALA A 175 -12.93 18.82 -2.31
CA ALA A 175 -11.70 18.02 -2.21
C ALA A 175 -11.55 17.37 -0.82
N VAL A 176 -11.82 18.14 0.24
CA VAL A 176 -11.80 17.65 1.62
C VAL A 176 -12.89 16.60 1.82
N MET A 177 -14.11 16.85 1.33
CA MET A 177 -15.23 15.91 1.44
C MET A 177 -14.93 14.59 0.69
N GLN A 178 -14.35 14.66 -0.51
CA GLN A 178 -13.96 13.49 -1.30
C GLN A 178 -12.90 12.67 -0.56
N LEU A 179 -11.88 13.31 0.03
CA LEU A 179 -10.84 12.61 0.80
C LEU A 179 -11.40 11.93 2.06
N LYS A 180 -12.27 12.60 2.82
CA LYS A 180 -12.93 12.01 4.00
C LYS A 180 -13.83 10.84 3.59
N THR A 181 -14.59 11.00 2.51
CA THR A 181 -15.44 9.93 1.96
C THR A 181 -14.62 8.74 1.50
N PHE A 182 -13.50 8.98 0.80
CA PHE A 182 -12.57 7.92 0.37
C PHE A 182 -12.15 7.06 1.55
N PHE A 183 -11.64 7.66 2.64
CA PHE A 183 -11.18 6.89 3.78
C PHE A 183 -12.30 6.11 4.46
N SER A 184 -13.49 6.70 4.60
CA SER A 184 -14.65 5.99 5.17
C SER A 184 -15.05 4.77 4.33
N VAL A 185 -15.09 4.92 2.99
CA VAL A 185 -15.49 3.82 2.09
C VAL A 185 -14.40 2.75 2.01
N ARG A 186 -13.13 3.15 1.92
CA ARG A 186 -12.01 2.22 1.76
C ARG A 186 -11.74 1.40 3.02
N THR A 187 -11.77 2.02 4.20
CA THR A 187 -11.59 1.30 5.46
C THR A 187 -12.73 0.31 5.73
N ALA A 188 -13.98 0.68 5.44
CA ALA A 188 -15.11 -0.25 5.52
C ALA A 188 -14.93 -1.46 4.60
N TRP A 189 -14.52 -1.23 3.34
CA TRP A 189 -14.24 -2.32 2.42
C TRP A 189 -13.08 -3.22 2.91
N LEU A 190 -12.00 -2.64 3.43
CA LEU A 190 -10.90 -3.40 4.00
C LEU A 190 -11.36 -4.22 5.22
N ASP A 191 -12.23 -3.68 6.07
CA ASP A 191 -12.76 -4.39 7.24
C ASP A 191 -13.53 -5.67 6.85
N ASP A 192 -14.28 -5.60 5.75
CA ASP A 192 -15.04 -6.70 5.18
C ASP A 192 -14.17 -7.71 4.41
N ASN A 193 -13.08 -7.24 3.78
CA ASN A 193 -12.33 -8.04 2.80
C ASN A 193 -10.93 -8.48 3.25
N ILE A 194 -10.37 -7.97 4.35
CA ILE A 194 -8.97 -8.27 4.75
C ILE A 194 -8.72 -9.78 4.93
N GLU A 195 -9.71 -10.55 5.37
CA GLU A 195 -9.58 -12.01 5.55
C GLU A 195 -9.46 -12.75 4.21
N THR A 196 -9.96 -12.18 3.11
CA THR A 196 -9.87 -12.78 1.78
C THR A 196 -8.44 -12.94 1.31
N LEU A 197 -7.47 -12.23 1.91
CA LEU A 197 -6.05 -12.39 1.64
C LEU A 197 -5.55 -13.83 1.89
N LYS A 198 -6.21 -14.59 2.79
CA LYS A 198 -5.91 -16.01 3.05
C LYS A 198 -6.03 -16.90 1.80
N GLN A 199 -6.79 -16.47 0.79
CA GLN A 199 -6.91 -17.20 -0.47
C GLN A 199 -5.56 -17.31 -1.22
N TYR A 200 -4.63 -16.38 -1.00
CA TYR A 200 -3.35 -16.33 -1.72
C TYR A 200 -2.32 -17.33 -1.17
N SER A 201 -2.43 -17.69 0.11
CA SER A 201 -1.60 -18.69 0.79
C SER A 201 -2.29 -20.05 0.94
N ALA A 202 -3.53 -20.21 0.46
CA ALA A 202 -4.25 -21.47 0.54
C ALA A 202 -3.48 -22.61 -0.16
N SER A 203 -3.41 -23.79 0.45
CA SER A 203 -2.61 -24.92 -0.04
C SER A 203 -2.95 -25.30 -1.49
N SER A 204 -4.22 -25.20 -1.89
CA SER A 204 -4.66 -25.44 -3.27
C SER A 204 -4.11 -24.42 -4.28
N LYS A 205 -3.84 -23.20 -3.84
CA LYS A 205 -3.29 -22.12 -4.67
C LYS A 205 -1.76 -22.17 -4.76
N ILE A 206 -1.11 -22.59 -3.67
CA ILE A 206 0.35 -22.55 -3.55
C ILE A 206 1.06 -23.87 -3.85
N LYS A 207 0.32 -24.97 -4.10
CA LYS A 207 0.86 -26.31 -4.33
C LYS A 207 2.08 -26.35 -5.25
N LYS A 208 2.01 -25.67 -6.41
CA LYS A 208 3.11 -25.57 -7.40
C LYS A 208 4.38 -24.85 -6.91
N TYR A 209 4.33 -24.17 -5.77
CA TYR A 209 5.46 -23.46 -5.15
C TYR A 209 6.01 -24.19 -3.94
N THR A 210 5.32 -25.23 -3.46
CA THR A 210 5.69 -25.98 -2.26
C THR A 210 5.83 -27.49 -2.52
N GLU A 211 5.44 -27.97 -3.71
CA GLU A 211 5.65 -29.36 -4.10
C GLU A 211 7.15 -29.65 -4.25
N VAL A 212 7.63 -30.56 -3.42
CA VAL A 212 8.87 -31.28 -3.67
C VAL A 212 8.52 -32.34 -4.71
N THR A 213 8.98 -32.18 -5.94
CA THR A 213 8.96 -33.29 -6.90
C THR A 213 9.96 -34.33 -6.42
N ASP A 214 9.44 -35.50 -6.07
CA ASP A 214 10.21 -36.72 -5.80
C ASP A 214 11.03 -37.18 -7.04
#